data_AF-A0A9X3P6L7-F1
#
_entry.id   AF-A0A9X3P6L7-F1
#
_cell.length_a   1.000
_cell.length_b   1.000
_cell.length_c   1.000
_cell.angle_alpha   90.00
_cell.angle_beta   90.00
_cell.angle_gamma   90.00
#
_symmetry.space_group_name_H-M   'P 1'
#
loop_
_entity.id
_entity.type
_entity.pdbx_description
1 polymer ?
#
loop_
_entity_poly.entity_id
_entity_poly.type
_entity_poly.pdbx_seq_one_letter_code
_entity_poly.pdbx_strand_id
1 'polypeptide(L)'
;MTELRSTIVLGEGILTWPPEERTLGRFGSVQLVLGADQYVSFRDAPVSSLACMTATVLKVRHATLPGDFVRKLAPTLPQWGEVIELGIGWVFQPDLAGRGVTAIGLAPPAEYWRGNEWLSPTALYRAHNHHVRLELHPYRAFTTEAAPAVKVA
;
A
#
# COMPACT_ATOMS: atom_id res chain seq x y z
N MET A 1 -22.03 -21.67 -4.84
CA MET A 1 -21.32 -21.01 -5.96
C MET A 1 -20.80 -19.70 -5.43
N THR A 2 -19.50 -19.62 -5.24
CA THR A 2 -18.87 -18.57 -4.45
C THR A 2 -18.43 -17.47 -5.41
N GLU A 3 -19.13 -16.34 -5.44
CA GLU A 3 -18.73 -15.20 -6.25
C GLU A 3 -17.29 -14.79 -5.90
N LEU A 4 -16.40 -14.93 -6.88
CA LEU A 4 -15.09 -14.31 -6.88
C LEU A 4 -15.35 -12.82 -6.96
N ARG A 5 -15.40 -12.13 -5.81
CA ARG A 5 -15.33 -10.66 -5.83
C ARG A 5 -14.04 -10.29 -6.57
N SER A 6 -14.22 -9.66 -7.71
CA SER A 6 -13.16 -9.39 -8.67
C SER A 6 -12.07 -8.55 -8.04
N THR A 7 -10.81 -8.85 -8.36
CA THR A 7 -9.66 -7.99 -8.05
C THR A 7 -9.95 -6.57 -8.49
N ILE A 8 -9.67 -5.60 -7.63
CA ILE A 8 -9.89 -4.18 -7.90
C ILE A 8 -8.54 -3.56 -8.26
N VAL A 9 -8.41 -3.10 -9.50
CA VAL A 9 -7.24 -2.34 -9.95
C VAL A 9 -7.39 -0.90 -9.47
N LEU A 10 -6.45 -0.44 -8.64
CA LEU A 10 -6.44 0.91 -8.12
C LEU A 10 -5.75 1.91 -9.06
N GLY A 11 -4.82 1.42 -9.87
CA GLY A 11 -4.12 2.22 -10.87
C GLY A 11 -2.68 1.77 -11.08
N GLU A 12 -1.99 2.50 -11.95
CA GLU A 12 -0.60 2.27 -12.31
C GLU A 12 0.23 3.53 -12.08
N GLY A 13 1.48 3.37 -11.67
CA GLY A 13 2.41 4.49 -11.50
C GLY A 13 3.65 4.09 -10.74
N ILE A 14 4.50 5.07 -10.43
CA ILE A 14 5.70 4.84 -9.62
C ILE A 14 5.30 4.75 -8.15
N LEU A 15 5.55 3.62 -7.51
CA LEU A 15 5.20 3.43 -6.11
C LEU A 15 6.13 4.23 -5.19
N THR A 16 5.51 5.00 -4.31
CA THR A 16 6.17 5.70 -3.20
C THR A 16 5.24 5.71 -1.97
N TRP A 17 5.67 6.32 -0.88
CA TRP A 17 4.84 6.52 0.31
C TRP A 17 5.05 7.93 0.86
N PRO A 18 4.05 8.48 1.57
CA PRO A 18 4.18 9.79 2.20
C PRO A 18 5.38 9.83 3.15
N PRO A 19 6.20 10.89 3.16
CA PRO A 19 7.35 11.00 4.06
C PRO A 19 7.00 10.82 5.54
N GLU A 20 5.79 11.21 5.94
CA GLU A 20 5.24 11.07 7.28
C GLU A 20 5.18 9.60 7.71
N GLU A 21 4.91 8.67 6.79
CA GLU A 21 4.88 7.23 7.09
C GLU A 21 6.24 6.71 7.54
N ARG A 22 7.33 7.24 6.96
CA ARG A 22 8.70 6.92 7.35
C ARG A 22 9.06 7.57 8.68
N THR A 23 8.69 8.84 8.87
CA THR A 23 9.00 9.61 10.09
C THR A 23 8.28 9.07 11.32
N LEU A 24 7.01 8.69 11.17
CA LEU A 24 6.20 8.10 12.24
C LEU A 24 6.42 6.58 12.38
N GLY A 25 7.09 5.96 11.41
CA GLY A 25 7.35 4.52 11.37
C GLY A 25 6.09 3.67 11.21
N ARG A 26 5.00 4.26 10.69
CA ARG A 26 3.69 3.59 10.53
C ARG A 26 3.65 2.72 9.28
N PHE A 27 4.20 3.21 8.17
CA PHE A 27 4.16 2.54 6.86
C PHE A 27 2.76 2.00 6.50
N GLY A 28 1.73 2.82 6.71
CA GLY A 28 0.34 2.44 6.52
C GLY A 28 -0.26 2.80 5.18
N SER A 29 0.40 3.64 4.38
CA SER A 29 -0.13 4.09 3.10
C SER A 29 0.93 4.25 2.02
N VAL A 30 0.48 4.17 0.77
CA VAL A 30 1.28 4.33 -0.44
C VAL A 30 0.64 5.34 -1.39
N GLN A 31 1.44 5.83 -2.34
CA GLN A 31 1.03 6.70 -3.44
C GLN A 31 1.58 6.15 -4.75
N LEU A 32 0.92 6.48 -5.87
CA LEU A 32 1.42 6.21 -7.21
C LEU A 32 1.66 7.51 -7.94
N VAL A 33 2.90 7.74 -8.37
CA VAL A 33 3.32 8.94 -9.11
C VAL A 33 3.24 8.68 -10.62
N LEU A 34 2.54 9.55 -11.35
CA LEU A 34 2.37 9.51 -12.80
C LEU A 34 3.40 10.40 -13.53
N GLY A 35 3.86 11.46 -12.88
CA GLY A 35 4.77 12.46 -13.43
C GLY A 35 5.23 13.45 -12.36
N ALA A 36 5.85 14.57 -12.75
CA ALA A 36 6.23 15.62 -11.80
C ALA A 36 4.99 16.13 -11.06
N ASP A 37 4.92 15.84 -9.76
CA ASP A 37 3.83 16.19 -8.84
C ASP A 37 2.42 15.72 -9.24
N GLN A 38 2.31 14.73 -10.15
CA GLN A 38 1.04 14.12 -10.54
C GLN A 38 0.90 12.74 -9.92
N TYR A 39 -0.27 12.48 -9.31
CA TYR A 39 -0.55 11.25 -8.59
C TYR A 39 -1.84 10.59 -9.09
N VAL A 40 -1.91 9.27 -8.95
CA VAL A 40 -3.18 8.55 -9.11
C VAL A 40 -4.16 9.00 -8.04
N SER A 41 -5.41 9.26 -8.43
CA SER A 41 -6.52 9.48 -7.51
C SER A 41 -7.14 8.15 -7.13
N PHE A 42 -7.22 7.86 -5.83
CA PHE A 42 -7.85 6.65 -5.31
C PHE A 42 -9.31 6.85 -4.89
N ARG A 43 -9.97 7.93 -5.36
CA ARG A 43 -11.35 8.28 -4.97
C ARG A 43 -12.33 7.11 -4.97
N ASP A 44 -12.23 6.23 -5.96
CA ASP A 44 -13.16 5.11 -6.15
C ASP A 44 -12.74 3.83 -5.44
N ALA A 45 -11.70 3.88 -4.59
CA ALA A 45 -11.26 2.73 -3.83
C ALA A 45 -12.31 2.31 -2.79
N PRO A 46 -12.44 0.99 -2.53
CA PRO A 46 -13.43 0.45 -1.59
C PRO A 46 -13.01 0.66 -0.13
N VAL A 47 -13.11 1.90 0.37
CA VAL A 47 -12.80 2.24 1.77
C VAL A 47 -13.64 1.39 2.73
N SER A 48 -13.04 1.02 3.87
CA SER A 48 -13.63 0.15 4.90
C SER A 48 -13.87 -1.30 4.47
N SER A 49 -13.34 -1.72 3.31
CA SER A 49 -13.27 -3.14 2.95
C SER A 49 -11.99 -3.79 3.47
N LEU A 50 -12.07 -5.07 3.84
CA LEU A 50 -10.90 -5.87 4.21
C LEU A 50 -10.28 -6.46 2.94
N ALA A 51 -9.01 -6.17 2.69
CA ALA A 51 -8.32 -6.57 1.48
C ALA A 51 -6.83 -6.87 1.72
N CYS A 52 -6.27 -7.68 0.82
CA CYS A 52 -4.83 -7.78 0.59
C CYS A 52 -4.44 -6.78 -0.51
N MET A 53 -3.42 -5.97 -0.28
CA MET A 53 -2.89 -5.03 -1.28
C MET A 53 -1.62 -5.61 -1.90
N THR A 54 -1.59 -5.65 -3.23
CA THR A 54 -0.44 -6.12 -3.99
C THR A 54 0.03 -5.07 -4.99
N ALA A 55 1.33 -5.04 -5.24
CA ALA A 55 1.95 -4.26 -6.31
C ALA A 55 2.58 -5.21 -7.33
N THR A 56 2.07 -5.20 -8.57
CA THR A 56 2.68 -5.93 -9.69
C THR A 56 3.68 -5.04 -10.40
N VAL A 57 4.93 -5.47 -10.52
CA VAL A 57 6.00 -4.69 -11.15
C VAL A 57 5.86 -4.70 -12.67
N LEU A 58 5.51 -3.55 -13.25
CA LEU A 58 5.37 -3.37 -14.70
C LEU A 58 6.66 -2.89 -15.36
N LYS A 59 7.50 -2.15 -14.62
CA LYS A 59 8.83 -1.72 -15.08
C LYS A 59 9.77 -1.53 -13.89
N VAL A 60 10.88 -2.28 -13.92
CA VAL A 60 11.99 -2.10 -13.00
C VAL A 60 12.71 -0.80 -13.34
N ARG A 61 13.05 -0.02 -12.31
CA ARG A 61 13.79 1.25 -12.38
C ARG A 61 15.01 1.12 -11.46
N HIS A 62 15.98 2.01 -11.56
CA HIS A 62 17.09 2.00 -10.60
C HIS A 62 16.57 2.34 -9.20
N ALA A 63 16.97 1.58 -8.19
CA ALA A 63 16.68 1.90 -6.80
C ALA A 63 17.32 3.26 -6.46
N THR A 64 16.51 4.24 -6.05
CA THR A 64 16.96 5.60 -5.71
C THR A 64 17.15 5.81 -4.21
N LEU A 65 16.63 4.91 -3.37
CA LEU A 65 16.80 5.01 -1.93
C LEU A 65 18.09 4.31 -1.50
N PRO A 66 18.97 4.99 -0.72
CA PRO A 66 19.89 4.26 0.14
C PRO A 66 19.04 3.41 1.09
N GLY A 67 19.41 2.15 1.29
CA GLY A 67 18.67 1.23 2.16
C GLY A 67 18.34 1.81 3.54
N ASP A 68 17.38 1.20 4.24
CA ASP A 68 17.14 1.54 5.63
C ASP A 68 18.16 0.82 6.52
N PHE A 69 19.27 1.49 6.82
CA PHE A 69 20.31 0.94 7.68
C PHE A 69 19.85 0.74 9.13
N VAL A 70 18.85 1.49 9.61
CA VAL A 70 18.27 1.32 10.94
C VAL A 70 17.46 0.02 10.99
N ARG A 71 16.71 -0.27 9.93
CA ARG A 71 15.92 -1.51 9.79
C ARG A 71 16.68 -2.66 9.14
N LYS A 72 17.95 -2.46 8.77
CA LYS A 72 18.79 -3.40 8.00
C LYS A 72 18.12 -3.86 6.69
N LEU A 73 17.31 -2.99 6.08
CA LEU A 73 16.65 -3.26 4.81
C LEU A 73 17.52 -2.74 3.68
N ALA A 74 18.15 -3.66 2.93
CA ALA A 74 18.82 -3.31 1.69
C ALA A 74 17.79 -3.19 0.55
N PRO A 75 17.94 -2.22 -0.38
CA PRO A 75 17.13 -2.20 -1.58
C PRO A 75 17.39 -3.50 -2.34
N THR A 76 16.32 -4.23 -2.64
CA THR A 76 16.41 -5.41 -3.51
C THR A 76 15.74 -5.08 -4.83
N LEU A 77 16.36 -5.50 -5.93
CA LEU A 77 15.76 -5.34 -7.25
C LEU A 77 14.67 -6.41 -7.44
N PRO A 78 13.42 -6.01 -7.74
CA PRO A 78 12.39 -6.95 -8.14
C PRO A 78 12.56 -7.37 -9.60
N GLN A 79 11.80 -8.39 -9.98
CA GLN A 79 11.70 -8.85 -11.36
C GLN A 79 10.51 -8.18 -12.06
N TRP A 80 10.58 -8.10 -13.39
CA TRP A 80 9.42 -7.72 -14.18
C TRP A 80 8.29 -8.75 -14.01
N GLY A 81 7.06 -8.29 -13.82
CA GLY A 81 5.89 -9.12 -13.57
C GLY A 81 5.77 -9.65 -12.15
N GLU A 82 6.74 -9.37 -11.27
CA GLU A 82 6.69 -9.81 -9.88
C GLU A 82 5.50 -9.19 -9.15
N VAL A 83 4.75 -10.02 -8.42
CA VAL A 83 3.65 -9.58 -7.55
C VAL A 83 4.17 -9.50 -6.13
N ILE A 84 4.23 -8.29 -5.59
CA ILE A 84 4.70 -8.03 -4.24
C ILE A 84 3.50 -7.78 -3.34
N GLU A 85 3.30 -8.64 -2.35
CA GLU A 85 2.30 -8.41 -1.31
C GLU A 85 2.77 -7.31 -0.35
N LEU A 86 1.99 -6.24 -0.23
CA LEU A 86 2.32 -5.12 0.64
C LEU A 86 1.75 -5.32 2.05
N GLY A 87 0.58 -5.94 2.17
CA GLY A 87 -0.05 -6.23 3.45
C GLY A 87 -1.53 -6.56 3.33
N ILE A 88 -2.13 -6.85 4.47
CA ILE A 88 -3.56 -7.17 4.61
C ILE A 88 -4.16 -6.24 5.65
N GLY A 89 -5.32 -5.64 5.34
CA GLY A 89 -6.02 -4.78 6.29
C GLY A 89 -7.25 -4.10 5.73
N TRP A 90 -7.83 -3.25 6.58
CA TRP A 90 -8.97 -2.41 6.24
C TRP A 90 -8.48 -1.25 5.36
N VAL A 91 -9.05 -1.14 4.17
CA VAL A 91 -8.71 -0.09 3.22
C VAL A 91 -9.12 1.27 3.80
N PHE A 92 -8.18 2.21 3.80
CA PHE A 92 -8.44 3.59 4.19
C PHE A 92 -7.72 4.56 3.26
N GLN A 93 -8.18 5.81 3.27
CA GLN A 93 -7.57 6.91 2.53
C GLN A 93 -7.12 7.96 3.55
N PRO A 94 -5.80 8.14 3.78
CA PRO A 94 -5.36 9.21 4.66
C PRO A 94 -5.62 10.57 4.02
N ASP A 95 -6.03 11.54 4.84
CA ASP A 95 -6.03 12.94 4.44
C ASP A 95 -4.60 13.49 4.54
N LEU A 96 -3.94 13.62 3.40
CA LEU A 96 -2.61 14.20 3.31
C LEU A 96 -2.72 15.71 3.11
N ALA A 97 -3.05 16.45 4.17
CA ALA A 97 -2.99 17.91 4.27
C ALA A 97 -3.32 18.66 2.96
N GLY A 98 -4.48 18.38 2.35
CA GLY A 98 -4.96 19.09 1.16
C GLY A 98 -4.46 18.57 -0.20
N ARG A 99 -3.73 17.45 -0.26
CA ARG A 99 -3.35 16.77 -1.52
C ARG A 99 -4.45 15.87 -2.09
N GLY A 100 -5.66 15.94 -1.55
CA GLY A 100 -6.79 15.10 -1.94
C GLY A 100 -6.55 13.60 -1.69
N VAL A 101 -7.33 12.76 -2.35
CA VAL A 101 -7.34 11.29 -2.17
C VAL A 101 -6.24 10.63 -3.01
N THR A 102 -5.00 11.05 -2.81
CA THR A 102 -3.82 10.61 -3.59
C THR A 102 -2.99 9.53 -2.90
N ALA A 103 -3.41 9.11 -1.72
CA ALA A 103 -2.83 8.00 -0.99
C ALA A 103 -3.90 6.98 -0.59
N ILE A 104 -3.45 5.74 -0.47
CA ILE A 104 -4.28 4.62 -0.03
C ILE A 104 -3.48 3.75 0.90
N GLY A 105 -4.14 3.22 1.92
CA GLY A 105 -3.49 2.42 2.93
C GLY A 105 -4.32 1.24 3.40
N LEU A 106 -3.68 0.39 4.19
CA LEU A 106 -4.32 -0.71 4.90
C LEU A 106 -4.07 -0.56 6.39
N ALA A 107 -5.13 -0.54 7.19
CA ALA A 107 -5.05 -0.67 8.63
C ALA A 107 -5.17 -2.16 9.00
N PRO A 108 -4.13 -2.81 9.53
CA PRO A 108 -4.22 -4.22 9.89
C PRO A 108 -5.33 -4.45 10.94
N PRO A 109 -6.01 -5.61 10.92
CA PRO A 109 -6.94 -5.97 11.97
C PRO A 109 -6.22 -6.02 13.32
N ALA A 110 -6.90 -5.63 14.40
CA ALA A 110 -6.30 -5.50 15.73
C ALA A 110 -5.57 -6.79 16.20
N GLU A 111 -6.10 -7.95 15.84
CA GLU A 111 -5.55 -9.27 16.15
C GLU A 111 -4.27 -9.64 15.38
N TYR A 112 -3.98 -8.97 14.25
CA TYR A 112 -2.75 -9.18 13.48
C TYR A 112 -1.73 -8.04 13.65
N TRP A 113 -2.03 -7.07 14.52
CA TRP A 113 -1.13 -5.98 14.85
C TRP A 113 0.14 -6.51 15.53
N ARG A 114 1.28 -6.48 14.82
CA ARG A 114 2.58 -6.95 15.33
C ARG A 114 3.56 -5.81 15.62
N GLY A 115 3.05 -4.63 15.95
CA GLY A 115 3.84 -3.41 16.16
C GLY A 115 3.41 -2.32 15.20
N ASN A 116 4.20 -1.25 15.07
CA ASN A 116 3.78 -0.02 14.40
C ASN A 116 3.64 -0.13 12.87
N GLU A 117 4.03 -1.24 12.27
CA GLU A 117 4.12 -1.41 10.81
C GLU A 117 2.82 -2.00 10.25
N TRP A 118 2.12 -1.20 9.46
CA TRP A 118 0.81 -1.56 8.89
C TRP A 118 0.98 -2.37 7.59
N LEU A 119 1.85 -1.90 6.70
CA LEU A 119 2.33 -2.63 5.53
C LEU A 119 3.74 -3.18 5.81
N SER A 120 4.12 -4.23 5.10
CA SER A 120 5.45 -4.83 5.17
C SER A 120 6.51 -3.86 4.66
N PRO A 121 7.43 -3.35 5.51
CA PRO A 121 8.47 -2.43 5.06
C PRO A 121 9.39 -3.08 4.04
N THR A 122 9.71 -4.37 4.20
CA THR A 122 10.51 -5.12 3.22
C THR A 122 9.84 -5.10 1.84
N ALA A 123 8.53 -5.30 1.78
CA ALA A 123 7.77 -5.24 0.53
C ALA A 123 7.73 -3.82 -0.05
N LEU A 124 7.53 -2.80 0.80
CA LEU A 124 7.55 -1.40 0.38
C LEU A 124 8.90 -1.01 -0.21
N TYR A 125 10.01 -1.31 0.46
CA TYR A 125 11.35 -1.03 -0.06
C TYR A 125 11.65 -1.78 -1.36
N ARG A 126 11.09 -2.97 -1.54
CA ARG A 126 11.22 -3.76 -2.77
C ARG A 126 10.40 -3.21 -3.94
N ALA A 127 9.22 -2.65 -3.67
CA ALA A 127 8.36 -2.04 -4.69
C ALA A 127 8.71 -0.56 -4.98
N HIS A 128 9.46 0.09 -4.09
CA HIS A 128 9.74 1.51 -4.14
C HIS A 128 10.42 1.95 -5.44
N ASN A 129 9.98 3.10 -5.97
CA ASN A 129 10.51 3.74 -7.17
C ASN A 129 10.37 2.93 -8.47
N HIS A 130 9.66 1.79 -8.45
CA HIS A 130 9.32 1.04 -9.65
C HIS A 130 7.95 1.42 -10.18
N HIS A 131 7.75 1.25 -11.49
CA HIS A 131 6.42 1.38 -12.06
C HIS A 131 5.66 0.09 -11.75
N VAL A 132 4.57 0.21 -11.01
CA VAL A 132 3.73 -0.91 -10.59
C VAL A 132 2.28 -0.67 -10.96
N ARG A 133 1.53 -1.76 -11.03
CA ARG A 133 0.07 -1.77 -10.91
C ARG A 133 -0.31 -2.11 -9.48
N LEU A 134 -1.13 -1.29 -8.84
CA LEU A 134 -1.61 -1.52 -7.49
C LEU A 134 -3.01 -2.15 -7.54
N GLU A 135 -3.20 -3.23 -6.78
CA GLU A 135 -4.42 -4.03 -6.80
C GLU A 135 -4.87 -4.35 -5.38
N LEU A 136 -6.18 -4.44 -5.17
CA LEU A 136 -6.80 -4.96 -3.96
C LEU A 136 -7.50 -6.29 -4.24
N HIS A 137 -7.17 -7.28 -3.42
CA HIS A 137 -7.77 -8.60 -3.43
C HIS A 137 -8.65 -8.75 -2.19
N PRO A 138 -9.97 -8.96 -2.34
CA PRO A 138 -10.86 -9.14 -1.20
C PRO A 138 -10.38 -10.25 -0.26
N TYR A 139 -10.18 -9.92 1.01
CA TYR A 139 -9.68 -10.88 1.99
C TYR A 139 -10.85 -11.58 2.69
N ARG A 140 -10.93 -12.91 2.56
CA ARG A 140 -12.09 -13.72 2.97
C ARG A 140 -12.18 -14.07 4.46
N ALA A 141 -11.22 -13.67 5.29
CA ALA A 141 -11.04 -14.33 6.59
C ALA A 141 -11.93 -13.84 7.75
N PHE A 142 -12.77 -12.82 7.60
CA PHE A 142 -13.62 -12.35 8.71
C PHE A 142 -15.11 -12.37 8.37
N THR A 143 -15.82 -13.28 9.04
CA THR A 143 -17.25 -13.19 9.29
C THR A 143 -17.51 -12.11 10.34
N THR A 144 -18.16 -11.02 9.93
CA THR A 144 -18.94 -10.13 10.81
C THR A 144 -18.22 -9.61 12.06
N GLU A 145 -17.28 -8.70 11.87
CA GLU A 145 -17.05 -7.65 12.86
C GLU A 145 -16.90 -6.32 12.11
N ALA A 146 -17.61 -5.29 12.59
CA ALA A 146 -17.69 -4.01 11.91
C ALA A 146 -16.28 -3.41 11.75
N ALA A 147 -16.00 -2.84 10.56
CA ALA A 147 -14.75 -2.13 10.32
C ALA A 147 -14.53 -1.11 11.47
N PRO A 148 -13.38 -1.13 12.16
CA PRO A 148 -13.13 -0.18 13.22
C PRO A 148 -13.17 1.24 12.63
N ALA A 149 -13.75 2.19 13.37
CA ALA A 149 -13.66 3.60 13.02
C ALA A 149 -12.19 4.03 13.08
N VAL A 150 -11.49 3.97 11.94
CA VAL A 150 -10.10 4.40 11.83
C VAL A 150 -10.09 5.92 11.95
N LYS A 151 -9.86 6.43 13.17
CA LYS A 151 -9.49 7.83 13.37
C LYS A 151 -8.04 7.97 12.95
N VAL A 152 -7.82 8.48 11.74
CA VAL A 152 -6.51 8.96 11.31
C VAL A 152 -6.25 10.24 12.10
N ALA A 153 -5.32 10.16 13.06
CA ALA A 153 -4.78 11.31 13.78
C ALA A 153 -3.61 11.92 13.01
#